data_AF-A0A2P8MBS0-F1
#
_entry.id   AF-A0A2P8MBS0-F1
#
_cell.length_a   1.000
_cell.length_b   1.000
_cell.length_c   1.000
_cell.angle_alpha   90.00
_cell.angle_beta   90.00
_cell.angle_gamma   90.00
#
_symmetry.space_group_name_H-M   'P 1'
#
loop_
_entity.id
_entity.type
_entity.pdbx_description
1 polymer ?
#
loop_
_entity_poly.entity_id
_entity_poly.type
_entity_poly.pdbx_seq_one_letter_code
_entity_poly.pdbx_strand_id
1 'polypeptide(L)'
;MIEEIEDARKEWIQTDDFQFVKEVSKGIFKIINIAEINEIYAISYHSIDLNNYTKEELENAVNTYYKSLEDLYAEYKESSNQIIAEILSEQETFSKRKLLGSLDEVKKWILENYKITLL
;
A
#
# COMPACT_ATOMS: atom_id res chain seq x y z
N MET A 1 -6.86 1.70 28.04
CA MET A 1 -5.59 1.69 27.27
C MET A 1 -5.87 0.99 25.93
N ILE A 2 -6.66 1.64 25.05
CA ILE A 2 -7.05 1.13 23.72
C ILE A 2 -6.98 2.27 22.67
N GLU A 3 -6.71 3.52 23.07
CA GLU A 3 -6.77 4.67 22.15
C GLU A 3 -5.56 4.78 21.21
N GLU A 4 -4.39 4.20 21.54
CA GLU A 4 -3.19 4.31 20.70
C GLU A 4 -3.20 3.38 19.47
N ILE A 5 -3.97 2.29 19.49
CA ILE A 5 -3.97 1.27 18.41
C ILE A 5 -4.85 1.67 17.22
N GLU A 6 -5.87 2.51 17.45
CA GLU A 6 -6.75 3.01 16.38
C GLU A 6 -6.08 4.05 15.48
N ASP A 7 -5.00 4.69 15.95
CA ASP A 7 -4.36 5.80 15.23
C ASP A 7 -3.30 5.34 14.23
N ALA A 8 -2.53 4.29 14.55
CA ALA A 8 -1.51 3.74 13.64
C ALA A 8 -2.09 3.23 12.31
N ARG A 9 -3.32 2.70 12.31
CA ARG A 9 -4.02 2.26 11.08
C ARG A 9 -4.42 3.43 10.18
N LYS A 10 -4.58 4.63 10.77
CA LYS A 10 -4.95 5.85 10.05
C LYS A 10 -3.74 6.60 9.52
N GLU A 11 -2.52 6.15 9.76
CA GLU A 11 -1.32 6.76 9.20
C GLU A 11 -0.85 6.06 7.92
N TRP A 12 -0.04 6.76 7.14
CA TRP A 12 0.67 6.14 6.04
C TRP A 12 1.85 5.37 6.60
N ILE A 13 1.85 4.06 6.37
CA ILE A 13 3.03 3.24 6.62
C ILE A 13 3.81 3.09 5.32
N GLN A 14 5.13 3.10 5.43
CA GLN A 14 6.01 2.76 4.33
C GLN A 14 6.25 1.25 4.39
N THR A 15 5.80 0.51 3.37
CA THR A 15 5.97 -0.95 3.29
C THR A 15 7.24 -1.32 2.53
N ASP A 16 7.71 -0.43 1.64
CA ASP A 16 8.97 -0.56 0.90
C ASP A 16 9.55 0.83 0.59
N ASP A 17 10.77 0.92 0.05
CA ASP A 17 11.53 2.16 -0.22
C ASP A 17 10.69 3.24 -0.95
N PHE A 18 9.74 2.81 -1.78
CA PHE A 18 8.87 3.69 -2.55
C PHE A 18 7.39 3.31 -2.51
N GLN A 19 7.00 2.50 -1.52
CA GLN A 19 5.63 2.01 -1.38
C GLN A 19 5.02 2.42 -0.04
N PHE A 20 3.81 2.97 -0.11
CA PHE A 20 3.08 3.49 1.05
C PHE A 20 1.65 2.96 1.05
N VAL A 21 1.20 2.53 2.22
CA VAL A 21 -0.15 1.99 2.43
C VAL A 21 -0.80 2.69 3.62
N LYS A 22 -2.09 3.00 3.50
CA LYS A 22 -2.90 3.58 4.60
C LYS A 22 -4.29 2.99 4.60
N GLU A 23 -4.79 2.57 5.76
CA GLU A 23 -6.21 2.24 5.92
C GLU A 23 -7.02 3.55 5.98
N VAL A 24 -7.93 3.74 5.03
CA VAL A 24 -8.77 4.95 4.94
C VAL A 24 -10.18 4.71 5.50
N SER A 25 -10.58 3.45 5.58
CA SER A 25 -11.80 2.97 6.22
C SER A 25 -11.60 1.49 6.54
N LYS A 26 -12.42 0.90 7.40
CA LYS A 26 -12.31 -0.53 7.78
C LYS A 26 -12.24 -1.44 6.55
N GLY A 27 -11.08 -2.05 6.32
CA GLY A 27 -10.82 -2.95 5.19
C GLY A 27 -10.55 -2.26 3.85
N ILE A 28 -10.56 -0.92 3.78
CA ILE A 28 -10.25 -0.14 2.58
C ILE A 28 -8.90 0.54 2.75
N PHE A 29 -7.99 0.21 1.84
CA PHE A 29 -6.62 0.67 1.84
C PHE A 29 -6.36 1.56 0.64
N LYS A 30 -5.57 2.59 0.84
CA LYS A 30 -4.99 3.40 -0.24
C LYS A 30 -3.53 3.03 -0.37
N ILE A 31 -3.11 2.78 -1.60
CA ILE A 31 -1.74 2.40 -1.94
C ILE A 31 -1.15 3.48 -2.85
N ILE A 32 0.10 3.82 -2.59
CA ILE A 32 0.95 4.65 -3.45
C ILE A 32 2.23 3.87 -3.69
N ASN A 33 2.59 3.69 -4.95
CA ASN A 33 3.89 3.15 -5.33
C ASN A 33 4.57 4.13 -6.30
N ILE A 34 5.89 4.25 -6.19
CA ILE A 34 6.71 5.13 -7.02
C ILE A 34 7.77 4.27 -7.68
N ALA A 35 7.81 4.28 -9.00
CA ALA A 35 8.82 3.60 -9.78
C ALA A 35 9.59 4.59 -10.64
N GLU A 36 10.91 4.46 -10.70
CA GLU A 36 11.75 5.15 -11.68
C GLU A 36 11.82 4.31 -12.97
N ILE A 37 11.49 4.93 -14.10
CA ILE A 37 11.45 4.30 -15.42
C ILE A 37 12.11 5.25 -16.42
N ASN A 38 13.31 4.93 -16.87
CA ASN A 38 14.07 5.72 -17.85
C ASN A 38 14.15 7.22 -17.49
N GLU A 39 14.65 7.54 -16.28
CA GLU A 39 14.82 8.92 -15.78
C GLU A 39 13.49 9.68 -15.54
N ILE A 40 12.34 9.01 -15.64
CA ILE A 40 11.01 9.54 -15.30
C ILE A 40 10.47 8.77 -14.11
N TYR A 41 9.81 9.45 -13.18
CA TYR A 41 9.13 8.84 -12.05
C TYR A 41 7.64 8.62 -12.37
N ALA A 42 7.18 7.39 -12.18
CA ALA A 42 5.78 7.01 -12.26
C ALA A 42 5.22 6.76 -10.85
N ILE A 43 4.25 7.58 -10.45
CA ILE A 43 3.50 7.37 -9.22
C ILE A 43 2.20 6.66 -9.58
N SER A 44 2.04 5.42 -9.14
CA SER A 44 0.78 4.69 -9.18
C SER A 44 0.04 4.87 -7.86
N TYR A 45 -1.27 5.13 -7.94
CA TYR A 45 -2.09 5.27 -6.75
C TYR A 45 -3.50 4.73 -6.98
N HIS A 46 -3.99 3.94 -6.04
CA HIS A 46 -5.32 3.34 -6.11
C HIS A 46 -5.79 2.88 -4.72
N SER A 47 -6.97 2.28 -4.68
CA SER A 47 -7.57 1.77 -3.45
C SER A 47 -7.93 0.30 -3.61
N ILE A 48 -7.67 -0.47 -2.57
CA ILE A 48 -8.03 -1.89 -2.45
C ILE A 48 -9.02 -2.00 -1.30
N ASP A 49 -10.15 -2.65 -1.54
CA ASP A 49 -11.11 -3.00 -0.50
C ASP A 49 -11.04 -4.49 -0.27
N LEU A 50 -10.42 -4.90 0.84
CA LEU A 50 -10.27 -6.31 1.20
C LEU A 50 -11.62 -7.01 1.40
N ASN A 51 -12.69 -6.27 1.67
CA ASN A 51 -14.03 -6.84 1.81
C ASN A 51 -14.59 -7.34 0.46
N ASN A 52 -14.00 -6.96 -0.67
CA ASN A 52 -14.36 -7.45 -1.99
C ASN A 52 -13.73 -8.80 -2.34
N TYR A 53 -12.83 -9.32 -1.48
CA TYR A 53 -12.11 -10.56 -1.74
C TYR A 53 -12.57 -11.65 -0.76
N THR A 54 -12.70 -12.85 -1.28
CA THR A 54 -12.93 -14.06 -0.49
C THR A 54 -11.63 -14.52 0.18
N LYS A 55 -11.74 -15.34 1.24
CA LYS A 55 -10.55 -15.91 1.90
C LYS A 55 -9.65 -16.65 0.90
N GLU A 56 -10.24 -17.39 -0.04
CA GLU A 56 -9.51 -18.15 -1.06
C GLU A 56 -8.73 -17.21 -2.00
N GLU A 57 -9.32 -16.11 -2.44
CA GLU A 57 -8.62 -15.10 -3.25
C GLU A 57 -7.47 -14.45 -2.49
N LEU A 58 -7.66 -14.14 -1.20
CA LEU A 58 -6.60 -13.61 -0.34
C LEU A 58 -5.46 -14.62 -0.15
N GLU A 59 -5.77 -15.88 0.14
CA GLU A 59 -4.79 -16.96 0.25
C GLU A 59 -4.00 -17.13 -1.05
N ASN A 60 -4.70 -17.17 -2.19
CA ASN A 60 -4.06 -17.31 -3.51
C ASN A 60 -3.11 -16.16 -3.81
N ALA A 61 -3.51 -14.92 -3.52
CA ALA A 61 -2.65 -13.75 -3.72
C ALA A 61 -1.40 -13.82 -2.84
N VAL A 62 -1.57 -14.13 -1.56
CA VAL A 62 -0.49 -14.21 -0.56
C VAL A 62 0.47 -15.39 -0.83
N ASN A 63 -0.03 -16.51 -1.34
CA ASN A 63 0.78 -17.71 -1.60
C ASN A 63 1.89 -17.51 -2.64
N THR A 64 1.85 -16.41 -3.38
CA THR A 64 2.93 -16.01 -4.30
C THR A 64 4.20 -15.62 -3.54
N TYR A 65 4.05 -15.06 -2.34
CA TYR A 65 5.15 -14.48 -1.56
C TYR A 65 5.35 -15.16 -0.20
N TYR A 66 4.29 -15.75 0.35
CA TYR A 66 4.27 -16.39 1.66
C TYR A 66 3.75 -17.82 1.54
N LYS A 67 3.94 -18.64 2.58
CA LYS A 67 3.48 -20.03 2.58
C LYS A 67 1.96 -20.16 2.80
N SER A 68 1.39 -19.25 3.59
CA SER A 68 -0.03 -19.21 3.90
C SER A 68 -0.42 -17.82 4.39
N LEU A 69 -1.73 -17.56 4.38
CA LEU A 69 -2.30 -16.35 4.96
C LEU A 69 -2.07 -16.30 6.48
N GLU A 70 -2.16 -17.45 7.15
CA GLU A 70 -1.88 -17.58 8.59
C GLU A 70 -0.43 -17.24 8.95
N ASP A 71 0.54 -17.63 8.11
CA ASP A 71 1.96 -17.28 8.33
C ASP A 71 2.18 -15.75 8.22
N LEU A 72 1.55 -15.11 7.23
CA LEU A 72 1.60 -13.65 7.08
C LEU A 72 0.96 -12.94 8.29
N TYR A 73 -0.16 -13.45 8.81
CA TYR A 73 -0.76 -12.93 10.03
C TYR A 73 0.14 -13.10 11.26
N ALA A 74 0.86 -14.21 11.36
CA ALA A 74 1.78 -14.45 12.46
C ALA A 74 3.00 -13.51 12.43
N GLU A 75 3.52 -13.23 11.22
CA GLU A 75 4.70 -12.39 11.01
C GLU A 75 4.38 -10.89 11.20
N TYR A 76 3.35 -10.38 10.52
CA TYR A 76 3.06 -8.95 10.46
C TYR A 76 1.95 -8.47 11.41
N LYS A 77 1.21 -9.40 12.04
CA LYS A 77 0.17 -9.12 13.05
C LYS A 77 -0.82 -8.02 12.64
N GLU A 78 -0.63 -6.81 13.13
CA GLU A 78 -1.55 -5.69 12.91
C GLU A 78 -1.40 -5.08 11.51
N SER A 79 -0.22 -5.24 10.89
CA SER A 79 0.06 -4.71 9.55
C SER A 79 -0.28 -5.69 8.43
N SER A 80 -0.69 -6.92 8.75
CA SER A 80 -0.97 -7.95 7.77
C SER A 80 -1.97 -7.53 6.70
N ASN A 81 -3.04 -6.81 7.06
CA ASN A 81 -4.01 -6.32 6.07
C ASN A 81 -3.41 -5.28 5.11
N GLN A 82 -2.46 -4.46 5.58
CA GLN A 82 -1.78 -3.49 4.72
C GLN A 82 -0.86 -4.21 3.73
N ILE A 83 -0.14 -5.24 4.17
CA ILE A 83 0.70 -6.09 3.30
C ILE A 83 -0.16 -6.85 2.28
N ILE A 84 -1.28 -7.45 2.72
CA ILE A 84 -2.22 -8.13 1.82
C ILE A 84 -2.76 -7.16 0.77
N ALA A 85 -3.14 -5.94 1.18
CA ALA A 85 -3.61 -4.92 0.25
C ALA A 85 -2.54 -4.54 -0.76
N GLU A 86 -1.27 -4.43 -0.36
CA GLU A 86 -0.14 -4.16 -1.26
C GLU A 86 0.08 -5.30 -2.28
N ILE A 87 0.04 -6.56 -1.85
CA ILE A 87 0.17 -7.73 -2.75
C ILE A 87 -0.93 -7.74 -3.80
N LEU A 88 -2.18 -7.49 -3.41
CA LEU A 88 -3.30 -7.38 -4.34
C LEU A 88 -3.14 -6.19 -5.29
N SER A 89 -2.58 -5.10 -4.80
CA SER A 89 -2.31 -3.87 -5.55
C SER A 89 -1.40 -4.11 -6.77
N GLU A 90 -0.45 -5.04 -6.66
CA GLU A 90 0.49 -5.39 -7.73
C GLU A 90 -0.17 -6.23 -8.83
N GLN A 91 -1.24 -6.94 -8.50
CA GLN A 91 -1.97 -7.80 -9.44
C GLN A 91 -3.03 -7.00 -10.23
N GLU A 92 -3.47 -5.87 -9.67
CA GLU A 92 -4.45 -4.98 -10.30
C GLU A 92 -3.83 -4.25 -11.50
N THR A 93 -4.48 -4.36 -12.65
CA THR A 93 -4.05 -3.68 -13.88
C THR A 93 -4.41 -2.19 -13.89
N PHE A 94 -5.25 -1.74 -12.94
CA PHE A 94 -5.85 -0.41 -12.89
C PHE A 94 -5.24 0.46 -11.79
N SER A 95 -4.09 1.07 -12.09
CA SER A 95 -3.57 2.17 -11.30
C SER A 95 -3.78 3.49 -12.04
N LYS A 96 -4.31 4.51 -11.34
CA LYS A 96 -4.12 5.88 -11.79
C LYS A 96 -2.63 6.18 -11.73
N ARG A 97 -2.09 6.84 -12.74
CA ARG A 97 -0.66 7.13 -12.85
C ARG A 97 -0.41 8.63 -12.97
N LYS A 98 0.62 9.11 -12.31
CA LYS A 98 1.18 10.44 -12.48
C LYS A 98 2.65 10.29 -12.88
N LEU A 99 3.03 10.87 -14.01
CA LEU A 99 4.43 10.91 -14.46
C LEU A 99 5.05 12.25 -14.08
N LEU A 100 6.27 12.22 -13.58
CA LEU A 100 7.05 13.38 -13.13
C LEU A 100 8.50 13.22 -13.58
N GLY A 101 9.18 14.31 -13.92
CA GLY A 101 10.51 14.29 -14.51
C GLY A 101 11.66 14.31 -13.49
N SER A 102 11.36 14.39 -12.19
CA SER A 102 12.40 14.40 -11.15
C SER A 102 11.86 13.93 -9.80
N LEU A 103 12.77 13.52 -8.92
CA LEU A 103 12.45 13.15 -7.55
C LEU A 103 11.86 14.33 -6.75
N ASP A 104 12.35 15.56 -6.95
CA ASP A 104 11.81 16.74 -6.26
C ASP A 104 10.34 16.98 -6.61
N GLU A 105 9.96 16.78 -7.86
CA GLU A 105 8.56 16.84 -8.27
C GLU A 105 7.72 15.75 -7.61
N VAL A 106 8.26 14.53 -7.47
CA VAL A 106 7.61 13.43 -6.74
C VAL A 106 7.39 13.82 -5.28
N LYS A 107 8.45 14.28 -4.59
CA LYS A 107 8.40 14.71 -3.19
C LYS A 107 7.32 15.78 -2.99
N LYS A 108 7.28 16.79 -3.87
CA LYS A 108 6.27 17.84 -3.83
C LYS A 108 4.86 17.30 -4.05
N TRP A 109 4.66 16.50 -5.10
CA TRP A 109 3.33 16.02 -5.47
C TRP A 109 2.73 15.11 -4.37
N ILE A 110 3.54 14.21 -3.81
CA ILE A 110 3.12 13.31 -2.73
C ILE A 110 2.82 14.08 -1.45
N LEU A 111 3.64 15.08 -1.09
CA LEU A 111 3.38 15.94 0.05
C LEU A 111 2.06 16.72 -0.13
N GLU A 112 1.82 17.30 -1.30
CA GLU A 112 0.61 18.08 -1.56
C GLU A 112 -0.67 17.23 -1.49
N ASN A 113 -0.66 16.05 -2.12
CA ASN A 113 -1.86 15.21 -2.30
C ASN A 113 -2.09 14.23 -1.14
N TYR A 114 -1.03 13.76 -0.48
CA TYR A 114 -1.12 12.66 0.48
C TYR A 114 -0.50 12.96 1.83
N LYS A 115 0.17 14.11 1.98
CA LYS A 115 0.82 14.53 3.24
C LYS A 115 1.91 13.55 3.71
N ILE A 116 2.55 12.85 2.77
CA ILE A 116 3.70 11.98 3.03
C ILE A 116 4.98 12.77 2.74
N THR A 117 5.98 12.64 3.60
CA THR A 117 7.32 13.20 3.40
C THR A 117 8.27 12.07 2.98
N LEU A 118 8.76 12.15 1.74
CA LEU A 118 9.82 11.27 1.25
C LEU A 118 11.19 11.79 1.72
N LEU A 119 11.89 10.97 2.51
CA LEU A 119 13.23 11.29 3.01
C LEU A 119 14.27 11.35 1.89
#